data_AF-A0A4R2G3U6-F1
#
_entry.id   AF-A0A4R2G3U6-F1
#
_cell.length_a   1.000
_cell.length_b   1.000
_cell.length_c   1.000
_cell.angle_alpha   90.00
_cell.angle_beta   90.00
_cell.angle_gamma   90.00
#
_symmetry.space_group_name_H-M   'P 1'
#
loop_
_entity.id
_entity.type
_entity.pdbx_description
1 polymer ?
#
loop_
_entity_poly.entity_id
_entity_poly.type
_entity_poly.pdbx_seq_one_letter_code
_entity_poly.pdbx_strand_id
1 'polypeptide(L)'
;MKDLTNSTVARQNILNNTYAIEEIKNAIGIQGIVFDSQFRFLKSQIAAFFEVDERTIERYLEINEKELKVNGYEVLRGKRLKEFKLLVKDLGVTDMNVAQSTANLGVFNFRAFLNLGMLLTESEKARTLRSIVLDIVLDTINKRTGGNTKYINQRDEDFILSYYKEESYRKEFTEALSKCISMGNAKYAIYTNKIYQSIFKEHATEYRQILKLSEKDNVRETMYSEVIDLISSYEFGLAKLIEERFNKLGRKLTSFELDNLFSAFEELPLWVPLIEKARRKMASRDLAFRDVLHQQLEEYIGAVPAEDFERFLGEKSKELAERLEEAKDVFKRLKERE
;
A
#
# COMPACT_ATOMS: atom_id res chain seq x y z
N MET A 1 -9.89 2.39 15.38
CA MET A 1 -10.16 3.80 14.99
C MET A 1 -8.81 4.38 14.60
N LYS A 2 -8.55 4.59 13.30
CA LYS A 2 -7.24 5.06 12.82
C LYS A 2 -7.00 6.47 13.32
N ASP A 3 -5.95 6.68 14.11
CA ASP A 3 -5.62 8.00 14.63
C ASP A 3 -4.94 8.84 13.55
N LEU A 4 -5.77 9.59 12.81
CA LEU A 4 -5.31 10.50 11.76
C LEU A 4 -4.52 11.69 12.30
N THR A 5 -4.57 11.98 13.59
CA THR A 5 -3.85 13.11 14.17
C THR A 5 -2.38 12.79 14.38
N ASN A 6 -2.08 11.54 14.75
CA ASN A 6 -0.72 11.10 15.07
C ASN A 6 -0.03 10.28 13.96
N SER A 7 -0.77 9.75 12.98
CA SER A 7 -0.20 8.91 11.92
C SER A 7 -0.09 9.62 10.57
N THR A 8 1.12 10.07 10.22
CA THR A 8 1.44 10.58 8.88
C THR A 8 1.17 9.54 7.79
N VAL A 9 1.45 8.26 8.06
CA VAL A 9 1.19 7.17 7.09
C VAL A 9 -0.31 7.04 6.80
N ALA A 10 -1.16 7.08 7.84
CA ALA A 10 -2.61 7.00 7.65
C ALA A 10 -3.13 8.18 6.83
N ARG A 11 -2.67 9.41 7.14
CA ARG A 11 -3.01 10.61 6.34
C ARG A 11 -2.55 10.46 4.89
N GLN A 12 -1.32 10.01 4.67
CA GLN A 12 -0.78 9.87 3.32
C GLN A 12 -1.51 8.79 2.51
N ASN A 13 -1.95 7.69 3.13
CA ASN A 13 -2.78 6.67 2.47
C ASN A 13 -4.11 7.24 1.99
N ILE A 14 -4.78 8.04 2.83
CA ILE A 14 -6.03 8.72 2.45
C ILE A 14 -5.77 9.67 1.28
N LEU A 15 -4.71 10.47 1.38
CA LEU A 15 -4.37 11.44 0.34
C LEU A 15 -4.00 10.73 -0.97
N ASN A 16 -3.28 9.61 -0.94
CA ASN A 16 -2.89 8.85 -2.13
C ASN A 16 -4.05 8.09 -2.79
N ASN A 17 -5.16 7.87 -2.08
CA ASN A 17 -6.37 7.30 -2.65
C ASN A 17 -7.17 8.36 -3.43
N THR A 18 -6.86 8.51 -4.72
CA THR A 18 -7.51 9.49 -5.61
C THR A 18 -9.03 9.32 -5.67
N TYR A 19 -9.54 8.08 -5.68
CA TYR A 19 -10.98 7.80 -5.68
C TYR A 19 -11.66 8.32 -4.41
N ALA A 20 -11.05 8.09 -3.25
CA ALA A 20 -11.60 8.60 -2.00
C ALA A 20 -11.53 10.13 -1.96
N ILE A 21 -10.46 10.74 -2.47
CA ILE A 21 -10.33 12.20 -2.54
C ILE A 21 -11.45 12.85 -3.35
N GLU A 22 -11.85 12.24 -4.47
CA GLU A 22 -12.96 12.74 -5.29
C GLU A 22 -14.29 12.66 -4.54
N GLU A 23 -14.59 11.53 -3.90
CA GLU A 23 -15.79 11.36 -3.08
C GLU A 23 -15.81 12.33 -1.88
N ILE A 24 -14.67 12.51 -1.20
CA ILE A 24 -14.52 13.45 -0.08
C ILE A 24 -14.76 14.89 -0.55
N LYS A 25 -14.23 15.26 -1.72
CA LYS A 25 -14.44 16.60 -2.30
C LYS A 25 -15.91 16.86 -2.59
N ASN A 26 -16.61 15.88 -3.15
CA ASN A 26 -18.05 15.98 -3.43
C ASN A 26 -18.88 16.07 -2.14
N ALA A 27 -18.51 15.31 -1.10
CA ALA A 27 -19.23 15.30 0.18
C ALA A 27 -19.05 16.59 0.98
N ILE A 28 -17.84 17.18 0.98
CA ILE A 28 -17.57 18.42 1.72
C ILE A 28 -18.17 19.63 0.99
N GLY A 29 -18.16 19.64 -0.34
CA GLY A 29 -18.75 20.73 -1.13
C GLY A 29 -18.10 22.10 -0.94
N ILE A 30 -16.84 22.15 -0.48
CA ILE A 30 -16.13 23.42 -0.25
C ILE A 30 -15.79 24.09 -1.59
N GLN A 31 -16.18 25.36 -1.72
CA GLN A 31 -15.82 26.18 -2.88
C GLN A 31 -14.43 26.78 -2.68
N GLY A 32 -13.52 26.52 -3.62
CA GLY A 32 -12.18 27.10 -3.64
C GLY A 32 -11.99 28.08 -4.80
N ILE A 33 -10.91 28.83 -4.75
CA ILE A 33 -10.51 29.74 -5.82
C ILE A 33 -9.82 28.92 -6.91
N VAL A 34 -10.34 28.93 -8.14
CA VAL A 34 -9.69 28.22 -9.25
C VAL A 34 -8.49 29.02 -9.75
N PHE A 35 -7.29 28.47 -9.56
CA PHE A 35 -6.04 29.06 -10.03
C PHE A 35 -5.08 27.96 -10.47
N ASP A 36 -4.42 28.14 -11.61
CA ASP A 36 -3.58 27.12 -12.27
C ASP A 36 -4.32 25.78 -12.47
N SER A 37 -5.59 25.84 -12.88
CA SER A 37 -6.48 24.67 -13.07
C SER A 37 -6.72 23.83 -11.81
N GLN A 38 -6.44 24.37 -10.62
CA GLN A 38 -6.65 23.69 -9.34
C GLN A 38 -7.43 24.58 -8.37
N PHE A 39 -8.14 23.95 -7.44
CA PHE A 39 -8.72 24.66 -6.30
C PHE A 39 -7.60 25.11 -5.36
N ARG A 40 -7.60 26.40 -5.03
CA ARG A 40 -6.72 27.03 -4.05
C ARG A 40 -7.55 27.61 -2.91
N PHE A 41 -7.06 27.42 -1.70
CA PHE A 41 -7.64 27.94 -0.47
C PHE A 41 -6.64 28.86 0.21
N LEU A 42 -7.15 30.00 0.67
CA LEU A 42 -6.39 30.91 1.50
C LEU A 42 -6.38 30.43 2.95
N LYS A 43 -5.33 30.79 3.67
CA LYS A 43 -5.22 30.54 5.12
C LYS A 43 -6.45 31.04 5.89
N SER A 44 -6.95 32.24 5.57
CA SER A 44 -8.14 32.82 6.20
C SER A 44 -9.40 31.98 5.95
N GLN A 45 -9.60 31.50 4.72
CA GLN A 45 -10.72 30.64 4.37
C GLN A 45 -10.67 29.30 5.12
N ILE A 46 -9.49 28.72 5.28
CA ILE A 46 -9.31 27.47 6.03
C ILE A 46 -9.57 27.70 7.53
N ALA A 47 -9.04 28.79 8.09
CA ALA A 47 -9.26 29.19 9.48
C ALA A 47 -10.76 29.38 9.76
N ALA A 48 -11.46 30.09 8.88
CA ALA A 48 -12.91 30.27 8.96
C ALA A 48 -13.68 28.95 8.85
N PHE A 49 -13.31 28.07 7.90
CA PHE A 49 -13.98 26.77 7.73
C PHE A 49 -13.85 25.87 8.98
N PHE A 50 -12.69 25.86 9.61
CA PHE A 50 -12.43 25.06 10.81
C PHE A 50 -12.80 25.76 12.11
N GLU A 51 -13.29 27.00 12.06
CA GLU A 51 -13.63 27.82 13.23
C GLU A 51 -12.43 27.95 14.20
N VAL A 52 -11.24 28.23 13.65
CA VAL A 52 -10.00 28.45 14.41
C VAL A 52 -9.33 29.75 14.02
N ASP A 53 -8.47 30.27 14.88
CA ASP A 53 -7.65 31.44 14.57
C ASP A 53 -6.64 31.15 13.46
N GLU A 54 -6.34 32.15 12.62
CA GLU A 54 -5.27 32.05 11.62
C GLU A 54 -3.91 31.68 12.24
N ARG A 55 -3.65 32.11 13.49
CA ARG A 55 -2.44 31.77 14.25
C ARG A 55 -2.33 30.27 14.53
N THR A 56 -3.46 29.60 14.72
CA THR A 56 -3.50 28.14 14.88
C THR A 56 -3.04 27.47 13.60
N ILE A 57 -3.52 27.95 12.45
CA ILE A 57 -3.10 27.43 11.14
C ILE A 57 -1.60 27.65 10.92
N GLU A 58 -1.06 28.83 11.25
CA GLU A 58 0.37 29.12 11.17
C GLU A 58 1.21 28.16 12.02
N ARG A 59 0.82 27.93 13.27
CA ARG A 59 1.51 26.97 14.15
C ARG A 59 1.54 25.56 13.55
N TYR A 60 0.43 25.08 12.99
CA TYR A 60 0.40 23.76 12.35
C TYR A 60 1.23 23.72 11.05
N LEU A 61 1.27 24.81 10.30
CA LEU A 61 2.14 24.95 9.12
C LEU A 61 3.62 24.89 9.49
N GLU A 62 4.03 25.54 10.57
CA GLU A 62 5.42 25.55 11.04
C GLU A 62 5.85 24.16 11.52
N ILE A 63 5.02 23.49 12.31
CA ILE A 63 5.32 22.15 12.85
C ILE A 63 5.35 21.08 11.74
N ASN A 64 4.44 21.18 10.76
CA ASN A 64 4.21 20.15 9.74
C ASN A 64 4.60 20.61 8.33
N GLU A 65 5.53 21.56 8.22
CA GLU A 65 5.85 22.24 6.96
C GLU A 65 6.20 21.26 5.82
N LYS A 66 7.03 20.26 6.12
CA LYS A 66 7.47 19.25 5.15
C LYS A 66 6.29 18.46 4.60
N GLU A 67 5.41 17.97 5.48
CA GLU A 67 4.25 17.15 5.12
C GLU A 67 3.25 17.97 4.29
N LEU A 68 2.95 19.19 4.72
CA LEU A 68 1.99 20.06 4.05
C LEU A 68 2.50 20.52 2.68
N LYS A 69 3.79 20.81 2.53
CA LYS A 69 4.41 21.15 1.23
C LYS A 69 4.30 20.00 0.24
N VAL A 70 4.66 18.77 0.66
CA VAL A 70 4.51 17.57 -0.18
C VAL A 70 3.05 17.36 -0.58
N ASN A 71 2.12 17.67 0.32
CA ASN A 71 0.69 17.50 0.07
C ASN A 71 0.01 18.70 -0.60
N GLY A 72 0.75 19.73 -1.03
CA GLY A 72 0.24 20.80 -1.90
C GLY A 72 0.03 22.17 -1.28
N TYR A 73 0.64 22.44 -0.11
CA TYR A 73 0.83 23.79 0.38
C TYR A 73 1.98 24.47 -0.37
N GLU A 74 1.75 25.66 -0.92
CA GLU A 74 2.76 26.46 -1.58
C GLU A 74 2.70 27.92 -1.16
N VAL A 75 3.83 28.63 -1.29
CA VAL A 75 3.89 30.07 -1.05
C VAL A 75 4.06 30.78 -2.39
N LEU A 76 3.02 31.48 -2.83
CA LEU A 76 3.02 32.29 -4.03
C LEU A 76 3.89 33.54 -3.84
N ARG A 77 4.72 33.83 -4.86
CA ARG A 77 5.61 35.00 -4.91
C ARG A 77 5.64 35.60 -6.32
N GLY A 78 6.10 36.84 -6.43
CA GLY A 78 6.39 37.48 -7.73
C GLY A 78 5.18 37.56 -8.67
N LYS A 79 5.33 37.08 -9.90
CA LYS A 79 4.30 37.17 -10.95
C LYS A 79 3.03 36.37 -10.62
N ARG A 80 3.18 35.10 -10.20
CA ARG A 80 2.04 34.22 -9.83
C ARG A 80 1.21 34.82 -8.70
N LEU A 81 1.86 35.46 -7.73
CA LEU A 81 1.16 36.16 -6.66
C LEU A 81 0.33 37.34 -7.18
N LYS A 82 0.84 38.12 -8.13
CA LYS A 82 0.10 39.25 -8.72
C LYS A 82 -1.14 38.75 -9.48
N GLU A 83 -0.98 37.70 -10.27
CA GLU A 83 -2.09 37.08 -11.02
C GLU A 83 -3.16 36.53 -10.07
N PHE A 84 -2.76 35.84 -9.00
CA PHE A 84 -3.68 35.34 -7.99
C PHE A 84 -4.44 36.47 -7.27
N LYS A 85 -3.74 37.55 -6.87
CA LYS A 85 -4.37 38.71 -6.22
C LYS A 85 -5.41 39.40 -7.10
N LEU A 86 -5.16 39.50 -8.41
CA LEU A 86 -6.12 40.05 -9.36
C LEU A 86 -7.39 39.18 -9.43
N LEU A 87 -7.21 37.87 -9.55
CA LEU A 87 -8.32 36.93 -9.61
C LEU A 87 -9.17 36.95 -8.33
N VAL A 88 -8.56 37.01 -7.15
CA VAL A 88 -9.27 37.13 -5.86
C VAL A 88 -10.08 38.43 -5.77
N LYS A 89 -9.52 39.53 -6.29
CA LYS A 89 -10.19 40.85 -6.30
C LYS A 89 -11.42 40.84 -7.21
N ASP A 90 -11.32 40.22 -8.38
CA ASP A 90 -12.42 40.10 -9.34
C ASP A 90 -13.57 39.24 -8.79
N LEU A 91 -13.26 38.29 -7.90
CA LEU A 91 -14.24 37.43 -7.22
C LEU A 91 -14.88 38.09 -5.98
N GLY A 92 -14.47 39.29 -5.58
CA GLY A 92 -15.09 40.03 -4.48
C GLY A 92 -14.93 39.39 -3.08
N VAL A 93 -13.96 38.50 -2.89
CA VAL A 93 -13.74 37.80 -1.61
C VAL A 93 -13.22 38.80 -0.55
N THR A 94 -14.02 39.03 0.50
CA THR A 94 -13.87 40.11 1.50
C THR A 94 -12.63 40.05 2.39
N ASP A 95 -11.87 38.94 2.41
CA ASP A 95 -10.61 38.78 3.16
C ASP A 95 -9.40 39.51 2.52
N MET A 96 -9.68 40.49 1.66
CA MET A 96 -8.70 41.19 0.81
C MET A 96 -7.64 42.01 1.56
N ASN A 97 -7.89 42.43 2.81
CA ASN A 97 -7.01 43.38 3.49
C ASN A 97 -5.62 42.80 3.86
N VAL A 98 -5.53 41.50 4.15
CA VAL A 98 -4.26 40.83 4.49
C VAL A 98 -3.51 40.38 3.23
N ALA A 99 -4.24 39.95 2.19
CA ALA A 99 -3.65 39.48 0.95
C ALA A 99 -3.01 40.61 0.11
N GLN A 100 -3.45 41.86 0.24
CA GLN A 100 -2.93 42.96 -0.59
C GLN A 100 -1.53 43.46 -0.19
N SER A 101 -1.18 43.47 1.10
CA SER A 101 0.09 44.08 1.57
C SER A 101 1.30 43.14 1.63
N THR A 102 1.11 41.82 1.52
CA THR A 102 2.19 40.85 1.68
C THR A 102 2.93 40.55 0.37
N ALA A 103 4.26 40.43 0.45
CA ALA A 103 5.12 40.02 -0.66
C ALA A 103 5.05 38.51 -0.95
N ASN A 104 4.48 37.73 -0.02
CA ASN A 104 4.37 36.27 -0.05
C ASN A 104 2.97 35.86 0.44
N LEU A 105 2.34 34.89 -0.22
CA LEU A 105 1.00 34.38 0.17
C LEU A 105 0.97 32.85 0.16
N GLY A 106 0.66 32.25 1.31
CA GLY A 106 0.45 30.80 1.42
C GLY A 106 -0.90 30.39 0.84
N VAL A 107 -0.90 29.40 -0.05
CA VAL A 107 -2.10 28.82 -0.64
C VAL A 107 -2.06 27.29 -0.53
N PHE A 108 -3.23 26.69 -0.37
CA PHE A 108 -3.40 25.26 -0.21
C PHE A 108 -4.20 24.71 -1.37
N ASN A 109 -3.81 23.57 -1.94
CA ASN A 109 -4.76 22.79 -2.74
C ASN A 109 -5.68 21.96 -1.84
N PHE A 110 -6.62 21.23 -2.45
CA PHE A 110 -7.56 20.38 -1.71
C PHE A 110 -6.89 19.30 -0.86
N ARG A 111 -5.79 18.70 -1.36
CA ARG A 111 -5.01 17.71 -0.60
C ARG A 111 -4.39 18.33 0.67
N ALA A 112 -3.78 19.51 0.55
CA ALA A 112 -3.18 20.19 1.69
C ALA A 112 -4.22 20.70 2.69
N PHE A 113 -5.38 21.17 2.21
CA PHE A 113 -6.53 21.51 3.04
C PHE A 113 -7.00 20.29 3.87
N LEU A 114 -7.19 19.15 3.20
CA LEU A 114 -7.62 17.92 3.86
C LEU A 114 -6.56 17.44 4.86
N ASN A 115 -5.28 17.49 4.49
CA ASN A 115 -4.18 17.10 5.37
C ASN A 115 -4.15 17.95 6.65
N LEU A 116 -4.29 19.27 6.50
CA LEU A 116 -4.37 20.20 7.62
C LEU A 116 -5.59 19.92 8.51
N GLY A 117 -6.75 19.64 7.92
CA GLY A 117 -7.94 19.22 8.66
C GLY A 117 -7.76 17.92 9.44
N MET A 118 -6.96 16.97 8.94
CA MET A 118 -6.62 15.76 9.66
C MET A 118 -5.64 16.00 10.82
N LEU A 119 -4.82 17.05 10.75
CA LEU A 119 -3.88 17.44 11.82
C LEU A 119 -4.53 18.24 12.95
N LEU A 120 -5.53 19.08 12.64
CA LEU A 120 -6.15 20.00 13.60
C LEU A 120 -6.91 19.27 14.72
N THR A 121 -6.33 19.20 15.91
CA THR A 121 -6.94 18.47 17.04
C THR A 121 -7.99 19.29 17.79
N GLU A 122 -7.85 20.62 17.79
CA GLU A 122 -8.64 21.54 18.61
C GLU A 122 -9.96 22.01 17.96
N SER A 123 -10.22 21.64 16.70
CA SER A 123 -11.40 22.05 15.96
C SER A 123 -12.46 20.95 15.90
N GLU A 124 -13.68 21.29 16.31
CA GLU A 124 -14.86 20.43 16.20
C GLU A 124 -15.24 20.12 14.73
N LYS A 125 -15.06 21.11 13.84
CA LYS A 125 -15.22 20.93 12.39
C LYS A 125 -14.17 19.97 11.84
N ALA A 126 -12.91 20.08 12.29
CA ALA A 126 -11.85 19.17 11.90
C ALA A 126 -12.10 17.75 12.41
N ARG A 127 -12.64 17.59 13.63
CA ARG A 127 -13.07 16.30 14.16
C ARG A 127 -14.16 15.66 13.30
N THR A 128 -15.18 16.43 12.94
CA THR A 128 -16.26 15.98 12.06
C THR A 128 -15.73 15.59 10.67
N LEU A 129 -14.82 16.41 10.11
CA LEU A 129 -14.16 16.13 8.84
C LEU A 129 -13.41 14.79 8.88
N ARG A 130 -12.63 14.51 9.94
CA ARG A 130 -11.91 13.24 10.08
C ARG A 130 -12.85 12.03 10.07
N SER A 131 -14.00 12.11 10.75
CA SER A 131 -15.01 11.06 10.72
C SER A 131 -15.55 10.83 9.31
N ILE A 132 -15.99 11.90 8.63
CA ILE A 132 -16.50 11.83 7.25
C ILE A 132 -15.46 11.22 6.31
N VAL A 133 -14.20 11.62 6.45
CA VAL A 133 -13.10 11.11 5.63
C VAL A 133 -12.87 9.63 5.83
N LEU A 134 -12.85 9.16 7.09
CA LEU A 134 -12.68 7.74 7.39
C LEU A 134 -13.84 6.92 6.82
N ASP A 135 -15.08 7.40 6.97
CA ASP A 135 -16.27 6.73 6.46
C ASP A 135 -16.23 6.63 4.92
N ILE A 136 -15.93 7.74 4.23
CA ILE A 136 -15.83 7.77 2.77
C ILE A 136 -14.71 6.87 2.27
N VAL A 137 -13.55 6.84 2.94
CA VAL A 137 -12.44 5.97 2.53
C VAL A 137 -12.83 4.49 2.64
N LEU A 138 -13.47 4.10 3.75
CA LEU A 138 -13.96 2.73 3.95
C LEU A 138 -15.02 2.37 2.90
N ASP A 139 -16.00 3.24 2.68
CA ASP A 139 -17.04 3.05 1.67
C ASP A 139 -16.47 2.97 0.26
N THR A 140 -15.47 3.79 -0.07
CA THR A 140 -14.83 3.79 -1.39
C THR A 140 -14.13 2.47 -1.64
N ILE A 141 -13.36 1.96 -0.67
CA ILE A 141 -12.70 0.65 -0.79
C ILE A 141 -13.76 -0.45 -0.95
N ASN A 142 -14.79 -0.46 -0.12
CA ASN A 142 -15.86 -1.47 -0.19
C ASN A 142 -16.61 -1.43 -1.52
N LYS A 143 -17.02 -0.25 -2.00
CA LYS A 143 -17.72 -0.09 -3.28
C LYS A 143 -16.86 -0.53 -4.46
N ARG A 144 -15.58 -0.13 -4.48
CA ARG A 144 -14.65 -0.47 -5.58
C ARG A 144 -14.29 -1.96 -5.57
N THR A 145 -14.21 -2.59 -4.40
CA THR A 145 -13.87 -4.03 -4.24
C THR A 145 -15.08 -4.98 -4.25
N GLY A 146 -16.31 -4.45 -4.35
CA GLY A 146 -17.52 -5.27 -4.23
C GLY A 146 -17.69 -5.90 -2.83
N GLY A 147 -17.06 -5.32 -1.81
CA GLY A 147 -17.07 -5.82 -0.42
C GLY A 147 -16.10 -6.98 -0.15
N ASN A 148 -15.33 -7.45 -1.13
CA ASN A 148 -14.38 -8.55 -0.96
C ASN A 148 -12.93 -8.07 -1.00
N THR A 149 -12.46 -7.52 0.12
CA THR A 149 -11.07 -7.07 0.26
C THR A 149 -10.06 -8.21 0.49
N LYS A 150 -10.54 -9.39 0.92
CA LYS A 150 -9.69 -10.56 1.20
C LYS A 150 -8.85 -10.95 -0.02
N TYR A 151 -9.44 -10.92 -1.22
CA TYR A 151 -8.78 -11.31 -2.47
C TYR A 151 -8.45 -10.12 -3.37
N ILE A 152 -8.28 -8.92 -2.81
CA ILE A 152 -7.98 -7.71 -3.58
C ILE A 152 -6.71 -7.84 -4.46
N ASN A 153 -5.74 -8.63 -3.99
CA ASN A 153 -4.52 -8.96 -4.73
C ASN A 153 -4.77 -9.60 -6.10
N GLN A 154 -5.91 -10.29 -6.28
CA GLN A 154 -6.24 -10.98 -7.54
C GLN A 154 -6.62 -10.02 -8.67
N ARG A 155 -6.87 -8.75 -8.32
CA ARG A 155 -7.21 -7.68 -9.27
C ARG A 155 -5.99 -7.07 -9.97
N ASP A 156 -4.79 -7.50 -9.59
CA ASP A 156 -3.51 -7.06 -10.12
C ASP A 156 -3.08 -7.85 -11.38
N GLU A 157 -2.63 -7.16 -12.43
CA GLU A 157 -2.26 -7.71 -13.76
C GLU A 157 -1.27 -8.86 -13.68
N ASP A 158 -0.33 -8.76 -12.76
CA ASP A 158 0.73 -9.77 -12.60
C ASP A 158 0.25 -11.02 -11.85
N PHE A 159 -0.87 -10.95 -11.12
CA PHE A 159 -1.28 -11.99 -10.17
C PHE A 159 -1.40 -13.36 -10.82
N ILE A 160 -2.10 -13.41 -11.96
CA ILE A 160 -2.38 -14.67 -12.66
C ILE A 160 -1.08 -15.34 -13.13
N LEU A 161 -0.12 -14.55 -13.62
CA LEU A 161 1.16 -15.07 -14.11
C LEU A 161 2.03 -15.57 -12.95
N SER A 162 2.15 -14.77 -11.88
CA SER A 162 2.90 -15.13 -10.67
C SER A 162 2.31 -16.39 -10.03
N TYR A 163 0.98 -16.46 -9.90
CA TYR A 163 0.27 -17.61 -9.33
C TYR A 163 0.46 -18.89 -10.16
N TYR A 164 0.37 -18.80 -11.49
CA TYR A 164 0.60 -19.96 -12.35
C TYR A 164 2.04 -20.49 -12.27
N LYS A 165 3.03 -19.59 -12.32
CA LYS A 165 4.45 -20.00 -12.23
C LYS A 165 4.77 -20.62 -10.87
N GLU A 166 4.16 -20.09 -9.82
CA GLU A 166 4.33 -20.61 -8.46
C GLU A 166 3.99 -22.09 -8.36
N GLU A 167 2.93 -22.59 -9.02
CA GLU A 167 2.58 -24.01 -9.00
C GLU A 167 3.72 -24.91 -9.50
N SER A 168 4.41 -24.48 -10.57
CA SER A 168 5.58 -25.21 -11.10
C SER A 168 6.74 -25.22 -10.12
N TYR A 169 7.11 -24.06 -9.58
CA TYR A 169 8.23 -23.94 -8.64
C TYR A 169 7.97 -24.68 -7.32
N ARG A 170 6.72 -24.64 -6.84
CA ARG A 170 6.26 -25.41 -5.69
C ARG A 170 6.40 -26.90 -5.92
N LYS A 171 6.01 -27.38 -7.11
CA LYS A 171 6.16 -28.79 -7.49
C LYS A 171 7.63 -29.19 -7.49
N GLU A 172 8.50 -28.43 -8.14
CA GLU A 172 9.95 -28.70 -8.15
C GLU A 172 10.54 -28.77 -6.73
N PHE A 173 10.18 -27.82 -5.86
CA PHE A 173 10.64 -27.83 -4.48
C PHE A 173 10.17 -29.07 -3.70
N THR A 174 8.88 -29.43 -3.80
CA THR A 174 8.37 -30.63 -3.13
C THR A 174 8.97 -31.92 -3.69
N GLU A 175 9.27 -31.97 -4.99
CA GLU A 175 9.95 -33.10 -5.61
C GLU A 175 11.40 -33.23 -5.14
N ALA A 176 12.15 -32.13 -5.06
CA ALA A 176 13.51 -32.10 -4.52
C ALA A 176 13.51 -32.59 -3.06
N LEU A 177 12.59 -32.11 -2.22
CA LEU A 177 12.42 -32.60 -0.85
C LEU A 177 12.10 -34.11 -0.81
N SER A 178 11.26 -34.59 -1.72
CA SER A 178 10.89 -36.01 -1.80
C SER A 178 12.07 -36.91 -2.14
N LYS A 179 12.77 -36.56 -3.22
CA LYS A 179 13.84 -37.36 -3.85
C LYS A 179 15.15 -37.28 -3.07
N CYS A 180 15.52 -36.10 -2.60
CA CYS A 180 16.87 -35.82 -2.11
C CYS A 180 17.01 -35.83 -0.58
N ILE A 181 15.92 -35.82 0.20
CA ILE A 181 15.99 -35.67 1.66
C ILE A 181 15.55 -36.95 2.39
N SER A 182 16.37 -37.38 3.34
CA SER A 182 16.13 -38.51 4.23
C SER A 182 15.26 -38.10 5.42
N MET A 183 14.02 -37.69 5.13
CA MET A 183 13.03 -37.29 6.12
C MET A 183 11.62 -37.69 5.66
N GLY A 184 10.74 -38.00 6.61
CA GLY A 184 9.33 -38.30 6.36
C GLY A 184 8.53 -37.05 5.90
N ASN A 185 7.21 -37.18 5.84
CA ASN A 185 6.32 -36.14 5.29
C ASN A 185 6.35 -34.80 6.04
N ALA A 186 6.83 -34.78 7.28
CA ALA A 186 7.00 -33.54 8.06
C ALA A 186 7.91 -32.50 7.37
N LYS A 187 8.82 -32.95 6.49
CA LYS A 187 9.73 -32.04 5.76
C LYS A 187 9.00 -30.94 4.99
N TYR A 188 7.85 -31.25 4.39
CA TYR A 188 7.09 -30.28 3.60
C TYR A 188 6.63 -29.11 4.46
N ALA A 189 6.01 -29.41 5.61
CA ALA A 189 5.54 -28.39 6.53
C ALA A 189 6.70 -27.59 7.15
N ILE A 190 7.77 -28.28 7.58
CA ILE A 190 8.93 -27.65 8.22
C ILE A 190 9.61 -26.67 7.28
N TYR A 191 10.00 -27.10 6.08
CA TYR A 191 10.75 -26.23 5.17
C TYR A 191 9.89 -25.17 4.49
N THR A 192 8.58 -25.42 4.28
CA THR A 192 7.65 -24.35 3.89
C THR A 192 7.57 -23.29 4.99
N ASN A 193 7.45 -23.70 6.26
CA ASN A 193 7.42 -22.75 7.38
C ASN A 193 8.75 -21.99 7.54
N LYS A 194 9.90 -22.62 7.32
CA LYS A 194 11.19 -21.93 7.33
C LYS A 194 11.27 -20.82 6.27
N ILE A 195 10.77 -21.07 5.06
CA ILE A 195 10.67 -20.05 4.01
C ILE A 195 9.80 -18.88 4.49
N TYR A 196 8.64 -19.16 5.08
CA TYR A 196 7.74 -18.12 5.59
C TYR A 196 8.38 -17.31 6.73
N GLN A 197 9.04 -17.96 7.69
CA GLN A 197 9.75 -17.28 8.76
C GLN A 197 10.88 -16.40 8.22
N SER A 198 11.63 -16.89 7.24
CA SER A 198 12.71 -16.14 6.59
C SER A 198 12.16 -14.86 5.93
N ILE A 199 11.03 -14.98 5.20
CA ILE A 199 10.45 -13.85 4.46
C ILE A 199 9.64 -12.91 5.36
N PHE A 200 8.79 -13.41 6.26
CA PHE A 200 7.79 -12.61 6.98
C PHE A 200 8.07 -12.45 8.48
N LYS A 201 9.09 -13.10 9.02
CA LYS A 201 9.32 -13.29 10.47
C LYS A 201 8.24 -14.14 11.17
N GLU A 202 7.07 -14.33 10.54
CA GLU A 202 5.92 -15.09 11.06
C GLU A 202 5.77 -16.48 10.42
N HIS A 203 5.02 -17.35 11.09
CA HIS A 203 4.64 -18.64 10.56
C HIS A 203 3.46 -18.53 9.57
N ALA A 204 3.36 -19.48 8.62
CA ALA A 204 2.21 -19.55 7.70
C ALA A 204 0.86 -19.69 8.43
N THR A 205 0.85 -20.28 9.63
CA THR A 205 -0.34 -20.40 10.48
C THR A 205 -0.76 -19.07 11.09
N GLU A 206 0.20 -18.23 11.48
CA GLU A 206 -0.07 -16.88 12.01
C GLU A 206 -0.68 -16.01 10.92
N TYR A 207 -0.09 -16.06 9.71
CA TYR A 207 -0.64 -15.37 8.54
C TYR A 207 -2.08 -15.79 8.20
N ARG A 208 -2.39 -17.10 8.24
CA ARG A 208 -3.77 -17.61 8.06
C ARG A 208 -4.74 -17.03 9.08
N GLN A 209 -4.33 -16.96 10.34
CA GLN A 209 -5.17 -16.44 11.42
C GLN A 209 -5.44 -14.94 11.24
N ILE A 210 -4.41 -14.19 10.89
CA ILE A 210 -4.47 -12.74 10.63
C ILE A 210 -5.52 -12.43 9.53
N LEU A 211 -5.53 -13.21 8.45
CA LEU A 211 -6.49 -13.05 7.34
C LEU A 211 -7.82 -13.81 7.50
N LYS A 212 -8.04 -14.46 8.65
CA LYS A 212 -9.24 -15.28 8.94
C LYS A 212 -9.54 -16.26 7.80
N LEU A 213 -8.51 -17.03 7.42
CA LEU A 213 -8.59 -18.06 6.38
C LEU A 213 -9.12 -19.37 6.96
N SER A 214 -9.98 -20.04 6.20
CA SER A 214 -10.43 -21.40 6.51
C SER A 214 -9.32 -22.41 6.28
N GLU A 215 -9.45 -23.64 6.81
CA GLU A 215 -8.48 -24.71 6.55
C GLU A 215 -8.39 -25.09 5.06
N LYS A 216 -9.47 -24.88 4.30
CA LYS A 216 -9.53 -25.18 2.87
C LYS A 216 -8.98 -24.05 2.01
N ASP A 217 -8.81 -22.86 2.56
CA ASP A 217 -8.35 -21.69 1.81
C ASP A 217 -6.85 -21.85 1.49
N ASN A 218 -6.49 -21.58 0.24
CA ASN A 218 -5.10 -21.48 -0.15
C ASN A 218 -4.56 -20.10 0.23
N VAL A 219 -3.51 -20.09 1.05
CA VAL A 219 -2.86 -18.86 1.51
C VAL A 219 -2.29 -18.04 0.35
N ARG A 220 -1.79 -18.72 -0.69
CA ARG A 220 -1.13 -18.04 -1.81
C ARG A 220 -2.13 -17.24 -2.65
N GLU A 221 -3.39 -17.62 -2.66
CA GLU A 221 -4.46 -16.87 -3.33
C GLU A 221 -4.71 -15.49 -2.72
N THR A 222 -4.26 -15.25 -1.48
CA THR A 222 -4.37 -13.94 -0.81
C THR A 222 -3.07 -13.15 -0.84
N MET A 223 -1.99 -13.68 -1.41
CA MET A 223 -0.70 -13.00 -1.46
C MET A 223 -0.59 -12.10 -2.70
N TYR A 224 0.07 -10.96 -2.56
CA TYR A 224 0.40 -10.10 -3.70
C TYR A 224 1.43 -10.76 -4.61
N SER A 225 1.38 -10.44 -5.91
CA SER A 225 2.24 -11.03 -6.95
C SER A 225 3.72 -10.95 -6.60
N GLU A 226 4.18 -9.82 -6.07
CA GLU A 226 5.61 -9.65 -5.71
C GLU A 226 6.02 -10.52 -4.51
N VAL A 227 5.06 -10.91 -3.67
CA VAL A 227 5.28 -11.82 -2.56
C VAL A 227 5.30 -13.27 -3.05
N ILE A 228 4.37 -13.62 -3.95
CA ILE A 228 4.33 -14.93 -4.61
C ILE A 228 5.64 -15.19 -5.38
N ASP A 229 6.14 -14.19 -6.11
CA ASP A 229 7.40 -14.28 -6.84
C ASP A 229 8.60 -14.51 -5.92
N LEU A 230 8.62 -13.86 -4.75
CA LEU A 230 9.69 -14.04 -3.77
C LEU A 230 9.66 -15.44 -3.17
N ILE A 231 8.49 -15.95 -2.79
CA ILE A 231 8.34 -17.32 -2.28
C ILE A 231 8.76 -18.32 -3.36
N SER A 232 8.34 -18.10 -4.60
CA SER A 232 8.72 -18.92 -5.75
C SER A 232 10.24 -18.95 -5.95
N SER A 233 10.89 -17.80 -5.80
CA SER A 233 12.35 -17.69 -5.88
C SER A 233 13.06 -18.48 -4.77
N TYR A 234 12.52 -18.43 -3.55
CA TYR A 234 13.00 -19.24 -2.43
C TYR A 234 12.84 -20.73 -2.70
N GLU A 235 11.65 -21.16 -3.11
CA GLU A 235 11.32 -22.57 -3.35
C GLU A 235 12.18 -23.15 -4.47
N PHE A 236 12.25 -22.48 -5.62
CA PHE A 236 13.04 -22.93 -6.76
C PHE A 236 14.55 -22.89 -6.46
N GLY A 237 15.05 -21.79 -5.88
CA GLY A 237 16.46 -21.65 -5.55
C GLY A 237 16.93 -22.74 -4.57
N LEU A 238 16.15 -22.98 -3.52
CA LEU A 238 16.44 -24.02 -2.55
C LEU A 238 16.34 -25.43 -3.17
N ALA A 239 15.38 -25.68 -4.06
CA ALA A 239 15.27 -26.95 -4.78
C ALA A 239 16.55 -27.27 -5.56
N LYS A 240 17.10 -26.31 -6.31
CA LYS A 240 18.34 -26.51 -7.08
C LYS A 240 19.55 -26.75 -6.19
N LEU A 241 19.66 -26.03 -5.08
CA LEU A 241 20.74 -26.27 -4.11
C LEU A 241 20.66 -27.66 -3.46
N ILE A 242 19.44 -28.14 -3.17
CA ILE A 242 19.22 -29.50 -2.65
C ILE A 242 19.67 -30.55 -3.67
N GLU A 243 19.25 -30.40 -4.93
CA GLU A 243 19.60 -31.31 -6.03
C GLU A 243 21.12 -31.36 -6.26
N GLU A 244 21.78 -30.19 -6.29
CA GLU A 244 23.24 -30.10 -6.42
C GLU A 244 23.96 -30.79 -5.25
N ARG A 245 23.50 -30.58 -4.02
CA ARG A 245 24.12 -31.19 -2.84
C ARG A 245 23.92 -32.71 -2.82
N PHE A 246 22.75 -33.18 -3.24
CA PHE A 246 22.44 -34.59 -3.39
C PHE A 246 23.36 -35.26 -4.40
N ASN A 247 23.52 -34.65 -5.58
CA ASN A 247 24.39 -35.17 -6.64
C ASN A 247 25.87 -35.23 -6.20
N LYS A 248 26.34 -34.23 -5.44
CA LYS A 248 27.71 -34.21 -4.89
C LYS A 248 27.94 -35.31 -3.84
N LEU A 249 26.95 -35.62 -3.01
CA LEU A 249 27.07 -36.62 -1.96
C LEU A 249 26.78 -38.05 -2.44
N GLY A 250 26.02 -38.21 -3.53
CA GLY A 250 25.55 -39.52 -4.01
C GLY A 250 24.56 -40.22 -3.08
N ARG A 251 24.02 -39.51 -2.07
CA ARG A 251 23.03 -40.01 -1.11
C ARG A 251 22.07 -38.90 -0.70
N LYS A 252 20.94 -39.30 -0.09
CA LYS A 252 20.00 -38.36 0.51
C LYS A 252 20.65 -37.51 1.61
N LEU A 253 20.29 -36.25 1.68
CA LEU A 253 20.68 -35.33 2.75
C LEU A 253 19.92 -35.66 4.02
N THR A 254 20.58 -35.51 5.15
CA THR A 254 19.96 -35.49 6.48
C THR A 254 19.25 -34.16 6.73
N SER A 255 18.37 -34.10 7.73
CA SER A 255 17.73 -32.83 8.14
C SER A 255 18.75 -31.78 8.56
N PHE A 256 19.82 -32.18 9.25
CA PHE A 256 20.89 -31.27 9.68
C PHE A 256 21.65 -30.68 8.48
N GLU A 257 21.96 -31.49 7.47
CA GLU A 257 22.60 -31.00 6.24
C GLU A 257 21.72 -30.01 5.48
N LEU A 258 20.40 -30.28 5.42
CA LEU A 258 19.46 -29.36 4.79
C LEU A 258 19.25 -28.08 5.60
N ASP A 259 19.27 -28.16 6.93
CA ASP A 259 19.16 -26.99 7.79
C ASP A 259 20.36 -26.05 7.61
N ASN A 260 21.58 -26.60 7.57
CA ASN A 260 22.77 -25.79 7.28
C ASN A 260 22.74 -25.19 5.87
N LEU A 261 22.24 -25.95 4.89
CA LEU A 261 22.05 -25.45 3.52
C LEU A 261 21.05 -24.29 3.48
N PHE A 262 19.94 -24.41 4.22
CA PHE A 262 18.92 -23.38 4.31
C PHE A 262 19.45 -22.11 4.97
N SER A 263 20.16 -22.23 6.10
CA SER A 263 20.75 -21.06 6.79
C SER A 263 21.74 -20.32 5.90
N ALA A 264 22.63 -21.05 5.20
CA ALA A 264 23.53 -20.41 4.24
C ALA A 264 22.80 -19.75 3.05
N PHE A 265 21.65 -20.29 2.66
CA PHE A 265 20.83 -19.76 1.57
C PHE A 265 20.08 -18.48 1.96
N GLU A 266 19.46 -18.44 3.15
CA GLU A 266 18.71 -17.27 3.59
C GLU A 266 19.60 -16.07 3.96
N GLU A 267 20.86 -16.32 4.30
CA GLU A 267 21.87 -15.29 4.58
C GLU A 267 22.42 -14.61 3.30
N LEU A 268 22.04 -15.07 2.10
CA LEU A 268 22.52 -14.46 0.86
C LEU A 268 22.09 -12.98 0.77
N PRO A 269 23.04 -12.03 0.55
CA PRO A 269 22.74 -10.59 0.58
C PRO A 269 21.69 -10.13 -0.44
N LEU A 270 21.50 -10.88 -1.53
CA LEU A 270 20.50 -10.56 -2.56
C LEU A 270 19.07 -10.58 -1.99
N TRP A 271 18.80 -11.36 -0.94
CA TRP A 271 17.47 -11.49 -0.35
C TRP A 271 17.06 -10.25 0.43
N VAL A 272 18.00 -9.54 1.05
CA VAL A 272 17.74 -8.37 1.91
C VAL A 272 16.81 -7.36 1.23
N PRO A 273 17.13 -6.78 0.06
CA PRO A 273 16.25 -5.81 -0.59
C PRO A 273 14.92 -6.40 -1.08
N LEU A 274 14.89 -7.68 -1.44
CA LEU A 274 13.68 -8.36 -1.92
C LEU A 274 12.70 -8.62 -0.78
N ILE A 275 13.19 -9.12 0.35
CA ILE A 275 12.43 -9.34 1.58
C ILE A 275 11.89 -8.01 2.11
N GLU A 276 12.73 -6.98 2.22
CA GLU A 276 12.29 -5.67 2.71
C GLU A 276 11.17 -5.09 1.85
N LYS A 277 11.29 -5.21 0.52
CA LYS A 277 10.25 -4.79 -0.42
C LYS A 277 8.97 -5.59 -0.26
N ALA A 278 9.06 -6.92 -0.11
CA ALA A 278 7.90 -7.78 0.09
C ALA A 278 7.19 -7.48 1.42
N ARG A 279 7.94 -7.37 2.53
CA ARG A 279 7.43 -7.00 3.86
C ARG A 279 6.73 -5.66 3.85
N ARG A 280 7.37 -4.63 3.26
CA ARG A 280 6.78 -3.28 3.13
C ARG A 280 5.49 -3.31 2.34
N LYS A 281 5.47 -3.98 1.19
CA LYS A 281 4.28 -4.08 0.34
C LYS A 281 3.16 -4.82 1.06
N MET A 282 3.44 -5.99 1.63
CA MET A 282 2.45 -6.79 2.34
C MET A 282 1.85 -6.01 3.52
N ALA A 283 2.69 -5.53 4.44
CA ALA A 283 2.22 -4.83 5.64
C ALA A 283 1.44 -3.55 5.31
N SER A 284 1.92 -2.75 4.35
CA SER A 284 1.27 -1.48 3.98
C SER A 284 -0.05 -1.69 3.24
N ARG A 285 -0.07 -2.62 2.26
CA ARG A 285 -1.26 -2.89 1.45
C ARG A 285 -2.34 -3.61 2.25
N ASP A 286 -1.98 -4.57 3.10
CA ASP A 286 -2.96 -5.27 3.94
C ASP A 286 -3.58 -4.32 4.98
N LEU A 287 -2.81 -3.40 5.56
CA LEU A 287 -3.37 -2.37 6.43
C LEU A 287 -4.28 -1.38 5.69
N ALA A 288 -3.89 -0.98 4.47
CA ALA A 288 -4.62 0.01 3.70
C ALA A 288 -5.92 -0.55 3.10
N PHE A 289 -5.88 -1.76 2.53
CA PHE A 289 -6.97 -2.33 1.75
C PHE A 289 -7.81 -3.37 2.51
N ARG A 290 -7.19 -4.14 3.42
CA ARG A 290 -7.87 -5.21 4.17
C ARG A 290 -8.20 -4.83 5.61
N ASP A 291 -7.68 -3.69 6.07
CA ASP A 291 -7.71 -3.27 7.48
C ASP A 291 -7.08 -4.32 8.42
N VAL A 292 -5.99 -4.93 7.94
CA VAL A 292 -5.28 -6.03 8.63
C VAL A 292 -3.89 -5.57 9.05
N LEU A 293 -3.55 -5.77 10.33
CA LEU A 293 -2.24 -5.43 10.89
C LEU A 293 -1.39 -6.69 11.13
N HIS A 294 -0.23 -6.73 10.48
CA HIS A 294 0.81 -7.73 10.75
C HIS A 294 1.76 -7.18 11.83
N GLN A 295 1.57 -7.60 13.09
CA GLN A 295 2.36 -7.07 14.21
C GLN A 295 3.87 -7.22 14.01
N GLN A 296 4.31 -8.33 13.45
CA GLN A 296 5.74 -8.59 13.21
C GLN A 296 6.35 -7.76 12.07
N LEU A 297 5.49 -7.18 11.22
CA LEU A 297 5.89 -6.36 10.09
C LEU A 297 5.54 -4.87 10.29
N GLU A 298 5.18 -4.47 11.52
CA GLU A 298 4.72 -3.11 11.81
C GLU A 298 5.78 -2.05 11.44
N GLU A 299 7.05 -2.34 11.67
CA GLU A 299 8.17 -1.46 11.30
C GLU A 299 8.30 -1.22 9.78
N TYR A 300 7.70 -2.08 8.96
CA TYR A 300 7.72 -1.96 7.49
C TYR A 300 6.53 -1.20 6.94
N ILE A 301 5.56 -0.80 7.77
CA ILE A 301 4.37 -0.08 7.32
C ILE A 301 4.77 1.31 6.82
N GLY A 302 4.45 1.58 5.56
CA GLY A 302 4.64 2.86 4.91
C GLY A 302 3.38 3.33 4.19
N ALA A 303 3.47 4.52 3.60
CA ALA A 303 2.40 5.05 2.77
C ALA A 303 2.29 4.23 1.48
N VAL A 304 1.09 3.74 1.18
CA VAL A 304 0.77 3.06 -0.07
C VAL A 304 0.79 4.09 -1.20
N PRO A 305 1.55 3.83 -2.28
CA PRO A 305 1.66 4.75 -3.40
C PRO A 305 0.34 4.87 -4.17
N ALA A 306 0.11 5.99 -4.84
CA ALA A 306 -1.14 6.22 -5.59
C ALA A 306 -1.34 5.20 -6.71
N GLU A 307 -0.25 4.71 -7.29
CA GLU A 307 -0.22 3.67 -8.31
C GLU A 307 -0.80 2.35 -7.80
N ASP A 308 -0.59 2.01 -6.52
CA ASP A 308 -1.20 0.81 -5.93
C ASP A 308 -2.71 0.99 -5.74
N PHE A 309 -3.19 2.21 -5.40
CA PHE A 309 -4.64 2.48 -5.37
C PHE A 309 -5.27 2.33 -6.77
N GLU A 310 -4.62 2.84 -7.82
CA GLU A 310 -5.06 2.60 -9.20
C GLU A 310 -5.02 1.11 -9.56
N ARG A 311 -3.95 0.41 -9.19
CA ARG A 311 -3.76 -1.02 -9.48
C ARG A 311 -4.86 -1.91 -8.89
N PHE A 312 -5.30 -1.62 -7.66
CA PHE A 312 -6.23 -2.48 -6.92
C PHE A 312 -7.69 -1.99 -6.90
N LEU A 313 -7.92 -0.67 -7.03
CA LEU A 313 -9.26 -0.07 -6.97
C LEU A 313 -9.67 0.62 -8.28
N GLY A 314 -8.72 0.79 -9.21
CA GLY A 314 -8.88 1.64 -10.37
C GLY A 314 -9.44 0.98 -11.61
N GLU A 315 -9.35 1.70 -12.72
CA GLU A 315 -9.87 1.25 -14.02
C GLU A 315 -9.06 0.08 -14.58
N LYS A 316 -7.77 0.01 -14.19
CA LYS A 316 -6.91 -1.14 -14.51
C LYS A 316 -7.20 -2.37 -13.65
N SER A 317 -7.89 -2.18 -12.52
CA SER A 317 -8.28 -3.29 -11.67
C SER A 317 -9.44 -4.04 -12.33
N LYS A 318 -9.35 -5.37 -12.39
CA LYS A 318 -10.35 -6.24 -13.00
C LYS A 318 -10.68 -7.38 -12.07
N GLU A 319 -11.91 -7.88 -12.13
CA GLU A 319 -12.29 -9.08 -11.40
C GLU A 319 -11.49 -10.29 -11.91
N LEU A 320 -11.22 -11.26 -11.01
CA LEU A 320 -10.44 -12.44 -11.37
C LEU A 320 -11.04 -13.18 -12.59
N ALA A 321 -12.36 -13.27 -12.67
CA ALA A 321 -13.05 -13.94 -13.77
C ALA A 321 -12.74 -13.30 -15.14
N GLU A 322 -12.80 -11.96 -15.23
CA GLU A 322 -12.48 -11.22 -16.45
C GLU A 322 -11.02 -11.40 -16.84
N ARG A 323 -10.13 -11.40 -15.85
CA ARG A 323 -8.69 -11.59 -16.06
C ARG A 323 -8.36 -12.98 -16.54
N LEU A 324 -9.03 -13.99 -16.01
CA LEU A 324 -8.87 -15.36 -16.46
C LEU A 324 -9.28 -15.50 -17.93
N GLU A 325 -10.38 -14.87 -18.35
CA GLU A 325 -10.78 -14.85 -19.77
C GLU A 325 -9.69 -14.24 -20.67
N GLU A 326 -9.11 -13.10 -20.28
CA GLU A 326 -8.02 -12.46 -21.04
C GLU A 326 -6.72 -13.30 -21.04
N ALA A 327 -6.44 -13.97 -19.92
CA ALA A 327 -5.25 -14.78 -19.76
C ALA A 327 -5.35 -16.15 -20.43
N LYS A 328 -6.55 -16.64 -20.82
CA LYS A 328 -6.73 -17.93 -21.49
C LYS A 328 -5.83 -18.10 -22.71
N ASP A 329 -5.72 -17.07 -23.54
CA ASP A 329 -4.90 -17.10 -24.75
C ASP A 329 -3.39 -17.05 -24.44
N VAL A 330 -3.00 -16.46 -23.31
CA VAL A 330 -1.61 -16.49 -22.82
C VAL A 330 -1.28 -17.88 -22.29
N PHE A 331 -2.16 -18.47 -21.48
CA PHE A 331 -1.97 -19.81 -20.93
C PHE A 331 -1.96 -20.90 -21.99
N LYS A 332 -2.83 -20.79 -23.00
CA LYS A 332 -2.82 -21.72 -24.13
C LYS A 332 -1.45 -21.73 -24.83
N ARG A 333 -0.86 -20.55 -25.05
CA ARG A 333 0.49 -20.41 -25.64
C ARG A 333 1.61 -20.88 -24.73
N LEU A 334 1.49 -20.72 -23.41
CA LEU A 334 2.48 -21.22 -22.46
C LEU A 334 2.46 -22.75 -22.38
N LYS A 335 1.27 -23.35 -22.37
CA LYS A 335 1.08 -24.80 -22.35
C LYS A 335 1.53 -25.51 -23.63
N GLU A 336 1.55 -24.79 -24.76
CA GLU A 336 2.09 -25.29 -26.03
C GLU A 336 3.64 -25.22 -26.12
N ARG A 337 4.31 -24.58 -25.14
CA ARG A 337 5.78 -24.44 -25.08
C ARG A 337 6.46 -25.37 -24.08
N GLU A 338 5.69 -26.04 -23.22
CA GLU A 338 6.11 -27.18 -22.39
C GLU A 338 5.83 -28.49 -23.13
#